data_AF-A0A7S3F884-F1
#
_entry.id   AF-A0A7S3F884-F1
#
_cell.length_a   1.000
_cell.length_b   1.000
_cell.length_c   1.000
_cell.angle_alpha   90.00
_cell.angle_beta   90.00
_cell.angle_gamma   90.00
#
_symmetry.space_group_name_H-M   'P 1'
#
loop_
_entity.id
_entity.type
_entity.pdbx_description
1 polymer ?
#
loop_
_entity_poly.entity_id
_entity_poly.type
_entity_poly.pdbx_seq_one_letter_code
_entity_poly.pdbx_strand_id
1 'polypeptide(L)'
;GVMAGQSMQVWNDYFPHAQVWGVDNWVKSETRRHLAGMTYSASAPTQRLHLLSANSQSAHDVVKLGFARGSMDIIIDDGAHKPECNEKTLLAFWPYLRLGGLYVIEDVVTGGDARGQFVEALGTTWSQPGRSRLLHDTERLQPDTRAIFTQNNIFLADTTVGHRNFAALARSVPSKWFRNRVDHNTHLIVIQKCV
;
A
#
# COMPACT_ATOMS: atom_id res chain seq x y z
N GLY A 1 -4.76 -1.39 3.99
CA GLY A 1 -5.57 -0.74 5.03
C GLY A 1 -6.89 -0.32 4.44
N VAL A 2 -7.91 -0.23 5.29
CA VAL A 2 -9.28 0.23 4.93
C VAL A 2 -9.60 1.51 5.68
N MET A 3 -9.21 1.62 6.96
CA MET A 3 -9.55 2.74 7.84
C MET A 3 -11.06 3.07 7.80
N ALA A 4 -11.44 4.25 7.27
CA ALA A 4 -12.82 4.70 7.17
C ALA A 4 -13.48 4.36 5.81
N GLY A 5 -12.78 3.67 4.91
CA GLY A 5 -13.35 3.12 3.69
C GLY A 5 -13.41 4.07 2.49
N GLN A 6 -12.68 5.18 2.50
CA GLN A 6 -12.67 6.13 1.38
C GLN A 6 -12.14 5.51 0.09
N SER A 7 -10.97 4.86 0.14
CA SER A 7 -10.38 4.18 -1.03
C SER A 7 -11.27 3.04 -1.54
N MET A 8 -11.97 2.34 -0.64
CA MET A 8 -12.90 1.27 -1.03
C MET A 8 -14.02 1.77 -1.94
N GLN A 9 -14.53 2.99 -1.71
CA GLN A 9 -15.52 3.61 -2.60
C GLN A 9 -14.91 3.90 -3.97
N VAL A 10 -13.72 4.52 -3.98
CA VAL A 10 -13.00 4.85 -5.22
C VAL A 10 -12.80 3.60 -6.08
N TRP A 11 -12.30 2.51 -5.49
CA TRP A 11 -12.04 1.27 -6.23
C TRP A 11 -13.32 0.58 -6.70
N ASN A 12 -14.38 0.59 -5.90
CA ASN A 12 -15.67 0.03 -6.29
C ASN A 12 -16.29 0.75 -7.50
N ASP A 13 -16.13 2.07 -7.56
CA ASP A 13 -16.71 2.92 -8.61
C ASP A 13 -15.84 2.96 -9.86
N TYR A 14 -14.52 3.02 -9.69
CA TYR A 14 -13.57 3.05 -10.80
C TYR A 14 -13.53 1.71 -11.58
N PHE A 15 -13.65 0.58 -10.88
CA PHE A 15 -13.71 -0.76 -11.48
C PHE A 15 -15.10 -1.38 -11.34
N PRO A 16 -16.06 -1.06 -12.22
CA PRO A 16 -17.47 -1.43 -12.05
C PRO A 16 -17.73 -2.95 -12.11
N HIS A 17 -16.79 -3.72 -12.66
CA HIS A 17 -16.88 -5.17 -12.81
C HIS A 17 -15.95 -5.95 -11.88
N ALA A 18 -15.14 -5.28 -11.06
CA ALA A 18 -14.20 -5.94 -10.18
C ALA A 18 -14.85 -6.41 -8.87
N GLN A 19 -14.26 -7.47 -8.29
CA GLN A 19 -14.41 -7.79 -6.88
C GLN A 19 -13.39 -6.97 -6.09
N VAL A 20 -13.84 -6.23 -5.09
CA VAL A 20 -13.01 -5.33 -4.29
C VAL A 20 -12.95 -5.86 -2.86
N TRP A 21 -11.74 -6.17 -2.40
CA TRP A 21 -11.48 -6.77 -1.09
C TRP A 21 -10.69 -5.80 -0.22
N GLY A 22 -11.31 -5.33 0.86
CA GLY A 22 -10.65 -4.51 1.88
C GLY A 22 -10.22 -5.37 3.05
N VAL A 23 -8.93 -5.33 3.37
CA VAL A 23 -8.36 -6.03 4.55
C VAL A 23 -7.77 -5.01 5.51
N ASP A 24 -8.19 -5.08 6.76
CA ASP A 24 -7.67 -4.25 7.86
C ASP A 24 -7.50 -5.10 9.12
N ASN A 25 -6.64 -4.71 10.06
CA ASN A 25 -6.53 -5.42 11.34
C ASN A 25 -7.82 -5.27 12.17
N TRP A 26 -8.55 -4.18 11.93
CA TRP A 26 -9.83 -3.91 12.55
C TRP A 26 -10.74 -3.05 11.67
N VAL A 27 -11.73 -3.68 11.05
CA VAL A 27 -12.79 -2.98 10.32
C VAL A 27 -13.84 -2.46 11.31
N LYS A 28 -13.86 -1.14 11.54
CA LYS A 28 -14.79 -0.48 12.45
C LYS A 28 -16.25 -0.60 12.00
N SER A 29 -17.17 -0.62 12.96
CA SER A 29 -18.62 -0.68 12.70
C SER A 29 -19.10 0.51 11.89
N GLU A 30 -18.54 1.69 12.12
CA GLU A 30 -18.82 2.92 11.38
C GLU A 30 -18.43 2.77 9.91
N THR A 31 -17.27 2.17 9.63
CA THR A 31 -16.81 1.87 8.27
C THR A 31 -17.77 0.92 7.57
N ARG A 32 -18.26 -0.12 8.26
CA ARG A 32 -19.27 -1.04 7.70
C ARG A 32 -20.59 -0.34 7.41
N ARG A 33 -21.03 0.57 8.30
CA ARG A 33 -22.25 1.36 8.09
C ARG A 33 -22.10 2.32 6.91
N HIS A 34 -20.95 2.98 6.82
CA HIS A 34 -20.59 3.89 5.72
C HIS A 34 -20.63 3.19 4.36
N LEU A 35 -20.15 1.95 4.29
CA LEU A 35 -20.09 1.15 3.06
C LEU A 35 -21.31 0.24 2.84
N ALA A 36 -22.33 0.30 3.72
CA ALA A 36 -23.41 -0.69 3.76
C ALA A 36 -24.15 -0.84 2.42
N GLY A 37 -24.45 0.28 1.75
CA GLY A 37 -25.13 0.30 0.46
C GLY A 37 -24.30 -0.26 -0.71
N MET A 38 -23.01 -0.48 -0.51
CA MET A 38 -22.08 -1.03 -1.51
C MET A 38 -21.76 -2.50 -1.20
N THR A 39 -21.80 -2.87 0.08
CA THR A 39 -21.62 -4.25 0.54
C THR A 39 -22.90 -5.09 0.46
N TYR A 40 -24.07 -4.47 0.31
CA TYR A 40 -25.36 -5.16 0.21
C TYR A 40 -26.21 -4.53 -0.89
N SER A 41 -26.59 -5.31 -1.89
CA SER A 41 -27.54 -4.90 -2.92
C SER A 41 -28.58 -5.99 -3.12
N ALA A 42 -29.84 -5.68 -2.83
CA ALA A 42 -30.97 -6.58 -3.08
C ALA A 42 -31.22 -6.79 -4.59
N SER A 43 -30.67 -5.93 -5.45
CA SER A 43 -30.88 -5.92 -6.91
C SER A 43 -29.65 -6.36 -7.71
N ALA A 44 -28.52 -6.66 -7.07
CA ALA A 44 -27.32 -7.16 -7.73
C ALA A 44 -26.95 -8.54 -7.16
N PRO A 45 -26.98 -9.62 -7.96
CA PRO A 45 -26.84 -11.00 -7.47
C PRO A 45 -25.45 -11.34 -6.91
N THR A 46 -24.46 -10.47 -7.03
CA THR A 46 -23.13 -10.67 -6.45
C THR A 46 -22.66 -9.43 -5.69
N GLN A 47 -22.44 -9.59 -4.38
CA GLN A 47 -21.75 -8.60 -3.57
C GLN A 47 -20.34 -8.39 -4.14
N ARG A 48 -20.00 -7.16 -4.55
CA ARG A 48 -18.68 -6.82 -5.13
C ARG A 48 -17.68 -6.32 -4.10
N LEU A 49 -18.14 -5.64 -3.05
CA LEU A 49 -17.30 -5.07 -2.01
C LEU A 49 -17.31 -5.96 -0.76
N HIS A 50 -16.12 -6.39 -0.35
CA HIS A 50 -15.91 -7.30 0.77
C HIS A 50 -14.97 -6.68 1.80
N LEU A 51 -15.31 -6.75 3.08
CA LEU A 51 -14.52 -6.20 4.17
C LEU A 51 -14.13 -7.29 5.16
N LEU A 52 -12.85 -7.61 5.20
CA LEU A 52 -12.26 -8.68 6.00
C LEU A 52 -11.35 -8.11 7.08
N SER A 53 -11.27 -8.81 8.22
CA SER A 53 -10.38 -8.46 9.32
C SER A 53 -9.22 -9.46 9.40
N ALA A 54 -7.99 -9.00 9.24
CA ALA A 54 -6.78 -9.80 9.45
C ALA A 54 -5.55 -8.91 9.68
N ASN A 55 -4.56 -9.44 10.40
CA ASN A 55 -3.24 -8.83 10.42
C ASN A 55 -2.51 -9.13 9.10
N SER A 56 -2.38 -8.12 8.24
CA SER A 56 -1.72 -8.26 6.93
C SER A 56 -0.25 -8.69 7.01
N GLN A 57 0.38 -8.48 8.16
CA GLN A 57 1.78 -8.82 8.41
C GLN A 57 1.96 -10.27 8.89
N SER A 58 0.89 -11.04 9.02
CA SER A 58 0.88 -12.44 9.44
C SER A 58 0.43 -13.33 8.28
N ALA A 59 1.36 -14.08 7.69
CA ALA A 59 1.02 -15.03 6.62
C ALA A 59 -0.05 -16.05 7.07
N HIS A 60 -0.02 -16.46 8.34
CA HIS A 60 -1.03 -17.34 8.93
C HIS A 60 -2.43 -16.71 8.94
N ASP A 61 -2.55 -15.41 9.23
CA ASP A 61 -3.85 -14.74 9.25
C ASP A 61 -4.34 -14.48 7.82
N VAL A 62 -3.44 -14.13 6.91
CA VAL A 62 -3.77 -13.91 5.49
C VAL A 62 -4.24 -15.21 4.82
N VAL A 63 -3.64 -16.36 5.12
CA VAL A 63 -4.09 -17.66 4.60
C VAL A 63 -5.56 -17.95 4.98
N LYS A 64 -5.98 -17.53 6.18
CA LYS A 64 -7.37 -17.72 6.64
C LYS A 64 -8.39 -16.87 5.89
N LEU A 65 -7.96 -15.87 5.12
CA LEU A 65 -8.85 -15.09 4.25
C LEU A 65 -9.40 -15.93 3.08
N GLY A 66 -8.76 -17.05 2.75
CA GLY A 66 -9.28 -18.03 1.79
C GLY A 66 -9.15 -17.61 0.31
N PHE A 67 -8.30 -16.64 -0.01
CA PHE A 67 -8.03 -16.27 -1.40
C PHE A 67 -7.34 -17.42 -2.16
N ALA A 68 -7.76 -17.64 -3.41
CA ALA A 68 -7.06 -18.55 -4.29
C ALA A 68 -5.71 -17.93 -4.75
N ARG A 69 -4.68 -18.76 -4.93
CA ARG A 69 -3.38 -18.27 -5.44
C ARG A 69 -3.58 -17.65 -6.83
N GLY A 70 -2.94 -16.51 -7.06
CA GLY A 70 -3.07 -15.77 -8.32
C GLY A 70 -4.49 -15.26 -8.63
N SER A 71 -5.36 -15.08 -7.64
CA SER A 71 -6.73 -14.57 -7.85
C SER A 71 -6.82 -13.05 -7.91
N MET A 72 -5.78 -12.32 -7.52
CA MET A 72 -5.78 -10.86 -7.47
C MET A 72 -5.07 -10.27 -8.68
N ASP A 73 -5.75 -9.38 -9.40
CA ASP A 73 -5.18 -8.56 -10.48
C ASP A 73 -4.26 -7.46 -9.95
N ILE A 74 -4.69 -6.80 -8.87
CA ILE A 74 -4.03 -5.67 -8.24
C ILE A 74 -4.10 -5.85 -6.72
N ILE A 75 -2.99 -5.62 -6.03
CA ILE A 75 -2.93 -5.55 -4.57
C ILE A 75 -2.32 -4.20 -4.18
N ILE A 76 -2.97 -3.49 -3.25
CA ILE A 76 -2.53 -2.18 -2.76
C ILE A 76 -2.29 -2.28 -1.25
N ASP A 77 -1.03 -2.12 -0.84
CA ASP A 77 -0.62 -2.01 0.55
C ASP A 77 -0.62 -0.55 1.00
N ASP A 78 -1.80 -0.11 1.44
CA ASP A 78 -2.02 1.12 2.20
C ASP A 78 -2.21 0.78 3.70
N GLY A 79 -1.29 -0.03 4.23
CA GLY A 79 -1.32 -0.56 5.60
C GLY A 79 -0.46 0.25 6.56
N ALA A 80 0.41 -0.45 7.31
CA ALA A 80 1.38 0.22 8.16
C ALA A 80 2.60 0.63 7.32
N HIS A 81 2.83 1.94 7.16
CA HIS A 81 3.87 2.53 6.28
C HIS A 81 5.32 2.41 6.79
N LYS A 82 5.62 1.37 7.59
CA LYS A 82 6.99 1.04 7.99
C LYS A 82 7.56 0.04 6.99
N PRO A 83 8.81 0.23 6.51
CA PRO A 83 9.43 -0.70 5.56
C PRO A 83 9.31 -2.18 5.96
N GLU A 84 9.57 -2.52 7.23
CA GLU A 84 9.46 -3.91 7.70
C GLU A 84 8.01 -4.45 7.67
N CYS A 85 7.03 -3.58 7.88
CA CYS A 85 5.61 -3.94 7.81
C CYS A 85 5.18 -4.14 6.36
N ASN A 86 5.66 -3.29 5.44
CA ASN A 86 5.42 -3.46 4.01
C ASN A 86 6.06 -4.74 3.48
N GLU A 87 7.29 -5.09 3.90
CA GLU A 87 7.92 -6.37 3.53
C GLU A 87 7.07 -7.56 3.99
N LYS A 88 6.61 -7.58 5.25
CA LYS A 88 5.77 -8.66 5.76
C LYS A 88 4.45 -8.77 5.00
N THR A 89 3.82 -7.65 4.70
CA THR A 89 2.55 -7.61 3.96
C THR A 89 2.74 -8.05 2.51
N LEU A 90 3.83 -7.63 1.85
CA LEU A 90 4.22 -8.09 0.54
C LEU A 90 4.37 -9.61 0.52
N LEU A 91 5.20 -10.17 1.40
CA LEU A 91 5.45 -11.61 1.44
C LEU A 91 4.18 -12.42 1.72
N ALA A 92 3.30 -11.93 2.61
CA ALA A 92 2.05 -12.60 2.93
C ALA A 92 1.06 -12.59 1.75
N PHE A 93 0.99 -11.50 0.99
CA PHE A 93 0.00 -11.33 -0.08
C PHE A 93 0.51 -11.70 -1.50
N TRP A 94 1.84 -11.76 -1.71
CA TRP A 94 2.47 -12.07 -2.99
C TRP A 94 1.96 -13.36 -3.67
N PRO A 95 1.66 -14.45 -2.94
CA PRO A 95 1.10 -15.67 -3.53
C PRO A 95 -0.25 -15.48 -4.23
N TYR A 96 -1.03 -14.47 -3.84
CA TYR A 96 -2.37 -14.23 -4.36
C TYR A 96 -2.38 -13.29 -5.56
N LEU A 97 -1.29 -12.57 -5.81
CA LEU A 97 -1.12 -11.77 -7.02
C LEU A 97 -0.89 -12.68 -8.23
N ARG A 98 -1.65 -12.46 -9.30
CA ARG A 98 -1.48 -13.19 -10.57
C ARG A 98 -0.22 -12.78 -11.32
N LEU A 99 0.23 -13.63 -12.25
CA LEU A 99 1.24 -13.23 -13.23
C LEU A 99 0.73 -12.06 -14.08
N GLY A 100 1.60 -11.07 -14.29
CA GLY A 100 1.28 -9.79 -14.92
C GLY A 100 0.48 -8.82 -14.04
N GLY A 101 0.10 -9.21 -12.82
CA GLY A 101 -0.61 -8.36 -11.87
C GLY A 101 0.31 -7.31 -11.23
N LEU A 102 -0.30 -6.30 -10.59
CA LEU A 102 0.41 -5.20 -9.94
C LEU A 102 0.31 -5.28 -8.41
N TYR A 103 1.45 -5.17 -7.73
CA TYR A 103 1.52 -4.88 -6.31
C TYR A 103 1.94 -3.42 -6.12
N VAL A 104 1.18 -2.65 -5.36
CA VAL A 104 1.46 -1.24 -5.09
C VAL A 104 1.64 -1.05 -3.58
N ILE A 105 2.70 -0.37 -3.17
CA ILE A 105 2.91 0.06 -1.78
C ILE A 105 2.69 1.56 -1.74
N GLU A 106 1.74 2.02 -0.93
CA GLU A 106 1.47 3.44 -0.73
C GLU A 106 2.34 4.06 0.38
N ASP A 107 2.37 5.39 0.37
CA ASP A 107 3.01 6.22 1.37
C ASP A 107 4.49 5.89 1.64
N VAL A 108 5.22 5.59 0.57
CA VAL A 108 6.66 5.30 0.63
C VAL A 108 7.46 6.59 0.81
N VAL A 109 8.25 6.62 1.87
CA VAL A 109 9.12 7.76 2.18
C VAL A 109 10.48 7.68 1.48
N THR A 110 10.98 8.84 1.11
CA THR A 110 12.37 9.10 0.73
C THR A 110 13.01 10.06 1.75
N GLY A 111 14.24 9.77 2.18
CA GLY A 111 14.95 10.60 3.17
C GLY A 111 14.35 10.61 4.57
N GLY A 112 13.45 9.66 4.87
CA GLY A 112 12.78 9.51 6.17
C GLY A 112 13.49 8.57 7.15
N ASP A 113 13.04 8.60 8.39
CA ASP A 113 13.43 7.70 9.47
C ASP A 113 12.74 6.31 9.37
N ALA A 114 12.99 5.42 10.34
CA ALA A 114 12.37 4.09 10.40
C ALA A 114 10.83 4.09 10.53
N ARG A 115 10.21 5.25 10.81
CA ARG A 115 8.77 5.42 10.96
C ARG A 115 8.14 6.12 9.75
N GLY A 116 8.92 6.42 8.72
CA GLY A 116 8.47 7.20 7.57
C GLY A 116 8.30 8.69 7.88
N GLN A 117 9.08 9.23 8.83
CA GLN A 117 8.99 10.61 9.27
C GLN A 117 10.31 11.34 9.09
N PHE A 118 10.24 12.65 8.89
CA PHE A 118 11.41 13.52 8.97
C PHE A 118 11.69 13.86 10.44
N VAL A 119 12.73 13.26 11.03
CA VAL A 119 13.20 13.62 12.38
C VAL A 119 14.57 14.28 12.27
N GLU A 120 14.62 15.59 12.55
CA GLU A 120 15.87 16.38 12.51
C GLU A 120 16.84 16.03 13.65
N ALA A 121 16.38 15.34 14.70
CA ALA A 121 17.06 15.37 16.01
C ALA A 121 18.09 14.25 16.30
N LEU A 122 18.30 13.25 15.42
CA LEU A 122 19.05 12.03 15.81
C LEU A 122 20.32 11.70 15.01
N GLY A 123 20.76 12.56 14.08
CA GLY A 123 22.04 12.34 13.34
C GLY A 123 22.12 11.01 12.58
N THR A 124 21.00 10.29 12.46
CA THR A 124 20.86 8.99 11.82
C THR A 124 19.71 9.09 10.82
N THR A 125 20.02 9.63 9.65
CA THR A 125 19.15 9.51 8.48
C THR A 125 19.06 8.02 8.14
N TRP A 126 17.94 7.36 8.45
CA TRP A 126 17.79 5.92 8.20
C TRP A 126 17.83 5.61 6.70
N SER A 127 17.25 6.49 5.89
CA SER A 127 17.48 6.57 4.45
C SER A 127 18.14 7.92 4.14
N GLN A 128 19.15 7.94 3.26
CA GLN A 128 19.73 9.22 2.80
C GLN A 128 18.67 10.02 2.03
N PRO A 129 18.78 11.36 1.94
CA PRO A 129 17.91 12.17 1.10
C PRO A 129 17.75 11.58 -0.31
N GLY A 130 16.52 11.56 -0.81
CA GLY A 130 16.13 10.99 -2.10
C GLY A 130 16.15 9.46 -2.21
N ARG A 131 16.46 8.74 -1.13
CA ARG A 131 16.44 7.28 -1.11
C ARG A 131 15.26 6.77 -0.30
N SER A 132 14.57 5.77 -0.84
CA SER A 132 13.65 4.91 -0.10
C SER A 132 14.37 3.64 0.37
N ARG A 133 14.18 3.25 1.63
CA ARG A 133 14.79 2.04 2.22
C ARG A 133 14.42 0.77 1.44
N LEU A 134 13.16 0.66 1.03
CA LEU A 134 12.67 -0.53 0.34
C LEU A 134 13.41 -0.72 -1.00
N LEU A 135 13.66 0.35 -1.74
CA LEU A 135 14.23 0.24 -3.09
C LEU A 135 15.75 0.41 -3.15
N HIS A 136 16.31 1.26 -2.31
CA HIS A 136 17.69 1.70 -2.48
C HIS A 136 18.65 0.99 -1.53
N ASP A 137 18.18 0.54 -0.36
CA ASP A 137 19.02 -0.11 0.67
C ASP A 137 18.73 -1.61 0.70
N THR A 138 18.76 -2.22 -0.49
CA THR A 138 18.23 -3.57 -0.71
C THR A 138 18.88 -4.61 0.17
N GLU A 139 20.18 -4.48 0.50
CA GLU A 139 20.97 -5.29 1.43
C GLU A 139 20.29 -5.52 2.80
N ARG A 140 19.37 -4.66 3.21
CA ARG A 140 18.60 -4.79 4.47
C ARG A 140 17.29 -5.55 4.34
N LEU A 141 16.85 -5.85 3.12
CA LEU A 141 15.62 -6.59 2.85
C LEU A 141 15.78 -8.07 3.19
N GLN A 142 14.65 -8.70 3.54
CA GLN A 142 14.58 -10.15 3.64
C GLN A 142 14.96 -10.81 2.30
N PRO A 143 15.61 -11.99 2.30
CA PRO A 143 16.02 -12.67 1.08
C PRO A 143 14.87 -12.86 0.07
N ASP A 144 13.68 -13.22 0.55
CA ASP A 144 12.51 -13.44 -0.30
C ASP A 144 11.99 -12.12 -0.90
N THR A 145 11.99 -11.02 -0.13
CA THR A 145 11.65 -9.69 -0.63
C THR A 145 12.62 -9.28 -1.73
N ARG A 146 13.93 -9.49 -1.51
CA ARG A 146 14.96 -9.19 -2.51
C ARG A 146 14.75 -10.00 -3.77
N ALA A 147 14.43 -11.28 -3.65
CA ALA A 147 14.14 -12.14 -4.81
C ALA A 147 12.94 -11.62 -5.60
N ILE A 148 11.87 -11.20 -4.92
CA ILE A 148 10.73 -10.55 -5.58
C ILE A 148 11.20 -9.30 -6.33
N PHE A 149 12.00 -8.43 -5.72
CA PHE A 149 12.42 -7.18 -6.35
C PHE A 149 13.36 -7.37 -7.55
N THR A 150 14.21 -8.41 -7.53
CA THR A 150 15.16 -8.66 -8.62
C THR A 150 14.58 -9.45 -9.78
N GLN A 151 13.51 -10.22 -9.56
CA GLN A 151 12.90 -11.07 -10.58
C GLN A 151 11.69 -10.44 -11.28
N ASN A 152 11.28 -9.24 -10.86
CA ASN A 152 10.06 -8.59 -11.30
C ASN A 152 10.34 -7.14 -11.72
N ASN A 153 9.45 -6.54 -12.51
CA ASN A 153 9.61 -5.14 -12.89
C ASN A 153 9.19 -4.25 -11.71
N ILE A 154 10.03 -3.30 -11.34
CA ILE A 154 9.79 -2.41 -10.20
C ILE A 154 10.15 -0.97 -10.54
N PHE A 155 9.32 -0.03 -10.11
CA PHE A 155 9.64 1.39 -10.17
C PHE A 155 9.08 2.16 -8.97
N LEU A 156 9.72 3.30 -8.67
CA LEU A 156 9.22 4.30 -7.74
C LEU A 156 8.47 5.38 -8.52
N ALA A 157 7.23 5.65 -8.15
CA ALA A 157 6.46 6.76 -8.69
C ALA A 157 6.44 7.91 -7.68
N ASP A 158 6.95 9.07 -8.09
CA ASP A 158 6.70 10.33 -7.39
C ASP A 158 5.35 10.88 -7.85
N THR A 159 4.38 10.86 -6.93
CA THR A 159 2.99 11.29 -7.17
C THR A 159 2.84 12.81 -7.24
N THR A 160 3.90 13.58 -6.97
CA THR A 160 3.89 15.04 -7.00
C THR A 160 4.38 15.61 -8.33
N VAL A 161 5.01 14.79 -9.17
CA VAL A 161 5.45 15.20 -10.52
C VAL A 161 4.22 15.61 -11.34
N GLY A 162 4.24 16.84 -11.87
CA GLY A 162 3.12 17.41 -12.63
C GLY A 162 2.01 18.05 -11.79
N HIS A 163 2.12 18.09 -10.45
CA HIS A 163 1.15 18.77 -9.61
C HIS A 163 1.13 20.29 -9.87
N ARG A 164 0.04 20.77 -10.47
CA ARG A 164 -0.12 22.15 -11.00
C ARG A 164 0.06 23.26 -9.96
N ASN A 165 -0.16 22.95 -8.68
CA ASN A 165 0.06 23.87 -7.57
C ASN A 165 0.83 23.21 -6.42
N PHE A 166 2.05 22.74 -6.72
CA PHE A 166 2.90 22.08 -5.73
C PHE A 166 3.10 22.89 -4.45
N ALA A 167 3.25 24.23 -4.57
CA ALA A 167 3.47 25.08 -3.41
C ALA A 167 2.28 25.06 -2.42
N ALA A 168 1.04 24.98 -2.92
CA ALA A 168 -0.13 24.82 -2.06
C ALA A 168 -0.17 23.43 -1.41
N LEU A 169 0.12 22.37 -2.17
CA LEU A 169 0.23 21.01 -1.63
C LEU A 169 1.24 20.95 -0.48
N ALA A 170 2.45 21.46 -0.71
CA ALA A 170 3.54 21.47 0.28
C ALA A 170 3.17 22.24 1.57
N ARG A 171 2.30 23.25 1.49
CA ARG A 171 1.79 23.96 2.68
C ARG A 171 0.64 23.24 3.38
N SER A 172 -0.11 22.40 2.67
CA SER A 172 -1.25 21.65 3.21
C SER A 172 -0.85 20.38 3.96
N VAL A 173 0.32 19.84 3.64
CA VAL A 173 0.83 18.61 4.26
C VAL A 173 1.79 18.96 5.41
N PRO A 174 1.61 18.38 6.60
CA PRO A 174 2.55 18.57 7.71
C PRO A 174 4.01 18.24 7.34
N SER A 175 4.94 19.08 7.79
CA SER A 175 6.37 18.99 7.48
C SER A 175 7.03 17.66 7.87
N LYS A 176 6.46 16.93 8.82
CA LYS A 176 6.91 15.59 9.22
C LYS A 176 6.75 14.53 8.12
N TRP A 177 5.93 14.80 7.09
CA TRP A 177 5.65 13.91 5.96
C TRP A 177 6.07 14.49 4.61
N PHE A 178 6.36 15.80 4.55
CA PHE A 178 6.63 16.49 3.30
C PHE A 178 7.69 17.56 3.51
N ARG A 179 8.92 17.31 3.05
CA ARG A 179 10.06 18.22 3.24
C ARG A 179 10.37 19.02 2.00
N ASN A 180 10.44 18.37 0.85
CA ASN A 180 10.75 18.99 -0.43
C ASN A 180 10.18 18.15 -1.60
N ARG A 181 10.59 18.46 -2.83
CA ARG A 181 10.13 17.76 -4.06
C ARG A 181 10.64 16.33 -4.22
N VAL A 182 11.61 15.94 -3.42
CA VAL A 182 12.29 14.64 -3.51
C VAL A 182 12.05 13.85 -2.24
N ASP A 183 12.07 14.52 -1.08
CA ASP A 183 11.85 13.95 0.24
C ASP A 183 10.41 14.24 0.71
N HIS A 184 9.53 13.27 0.49
CA HIS A 184 8.17 13.22 1.00
C HIS A 184 7.69 11.78 1.10
N ASN A 185 6.59 11.56 1.82
CA ASN A 185 6.05 10.22 2.02
C ASN A 185 5.06 9.78 0.93
N THR A 186 4.71 10.61 -0.04
CA THR A 186 3.60 10.27 -0.97
C THR A 186 4.02 9.39 -2.16
N HIS A 187 5.21 8.77 -2.14
CA HIS A 187 5.65 7.94 -3.26
C HIS A 187 4.91 6.60 -3.28
N LEU A 188 4.83 6.00 -4.47
CA LEU A 188 4.36 4.63 -4.64
C LEU A 188 5.50 3.74 -5.11
N ILE A 189 5.64 2.56 -4.53
CA ILE A 189 6.41 1.48 -5.17
C ILE A 189 5.42 0.64 -5.96
N VAL A 190 5.69 0.43 -7.25
CA VAL A 190 4.87 -0.43 -8.11
C VAL A 190 5.72 -1.61 -8.58
N ILE A 191 5.21 -2.82 -8.36
CA ILE A 191 5.84 -4.08 -8.73
C ILE A 191 4.90 -4.81 -9.68
N GLN A 192 5.36 -5.11 -10.90
CA GLN A 192 4.63 -5.98 -11.82
C GLN A 192 5.21 -7.40 -11.73
N LYS A 193 4.36 -8.36 -11.40
CA LYS A 193 4.77 -9.76 -11.25
C LYS A 193 5.07 -10.41 -12.60
N CYS A 194 6.32 -10.79 -12.82
CA CYS A 194 6.84 -11.44 -14.02
C CYS A 194 7.05 -12.94 -13.85
N VAL A 195 7.27 -13.41 -12.62
CA VAL A 195 7.55 -14.81 -12.26
C VAL A 195 6.69 -15.35 -11.13
#